data_AF-T1BDB2-F1
#
_entry.id   AF-T1BDB2-F1
#
_cell.length_a   1.000
_cell.length_b   1.000
_cell.length_c   1.000
_cell.angle_alpha   90.00
_cell.angle_beta   90.00
_cell.angle_gamma   90.00
#
_symmetry.space_group_name_H-M   'P 1'
#
loop_
_entity.id
_entity.type
_entity.pdbx_description
1 polymer ?
#
loop_
_entity_poly.entity_id
_entity_poly.type
_entity_poly.pdbx_seq_one_letter_code
_entity_poly.pdbx_strand_id
1 'polypeptide(L)' 'MAEMGVRVMATGVFDLLHPGHLYFLTEARKLGDELVVVVARDQTARRLKHEPY' A
#
# COMPACT_ATOMS: atom_id res chain seq x y z
N MET A 1 1.27 30.93 5.57
CA MET A 1 0.36 29.79 5.39
C MET A 1 1.25 28.59 5.09
N ALA A 2 1.23 27.54 5.92
CA ALA A 2 2.03 26.35 5.65
C ALA A 2 1.46 25.65 4.41
N GLU A 3 2.30 25.33 3.42
CA GLU A 3 1.91 24.41 2.35
C GLU A 3 1.53 23.07 2.97
N MET A 4 0.34 22.57 2.65
CA MET A 4 -0.06 21.21 3.03
C MET A 4 0.49 20.27 1.97
N GLY A 5 1.45 19.42 2.35
CA GLY A 5 2.01 18.40 1.46
C GLY A 5 0.95 17.38 0.99
N VAL A 6 1.17 16.83 -0.19
CA VAL A 6 0.32 15.80 -0.80
C VAL A 6 0.59 14.45 -0.13
N ARG A 7 -0.46 13.85 0.42
CA ARG A 7 -0.42 12.48 0.97
C ARG A 7 -1.03 11.49 -0.01
N VAL A 8 -0.30 10.42 -0.26
CA VAL A 8 -0.74 9.30 -1.10
C VAL A 8 -1.06 8.12 -0.22
N MET A 9 -2.15 7.41 -0.52
CA MET A 9 -2.49 6.16 0.17
C MET A 9 -2.44 4.99 -0.81
N ALA A 10 -1.75 3.93 -0.41
CA ALA A 10 -1.78 2.64 -1.08
C ALA A 10 -2.36 1.58 -0.13
N THR A 11 -3.16 0.64 -0.66
CA THR A 11 -3.76 -0.43 0.14
C THR A 11 -3.53 -1.77 -0.52
N GLY A 12 -3.28 -2.81 0.27
CA GLY A 12 -3.08 -4.16 -0.25
C GLY A 12 -2.89 -5.20 0.85
N VAL A 13 -3.00 -6.47 0.48
CA VAL A 13 -2.60 -7.58 1.36
C VAL A 13 -1.08 -7.63 1.47
N PHE A 14 -0.37 -7.36 0.36
CA PHE A 14 1.10 -7.43 0.27
C PHE A 14 1.68 -8.76 0.76
N ASP A 15 0.93 -9.84 0.55
CA ASP A 15 1.34 -11.19 0.84
C ASP A 15 2.61 -11.54 0.05
N LEU A 16 3.63 -12.04 0.74
CA LEU A 16 5.00 -12.22 0.26
C LEU A 16 5.50 -11.08 -0.66
N LEU A 17 6.13 -10.07 -0.07
CA LEU A 17 6.67 -8.95 -0.83
C LEU A 17 7.57 -9.40 -1.99
N HIS A 18 7.23 -8.96 -3.20
CA HIS A 18 7.92 -9.30 -4.43
C HIS A 18 8.11 -8.04 -5.31
N PRO A 19 8.91 -8.09 -6.39
CA PRO A 19 9.28 -6.91 -7.18
C PRO A 19 8.09 -6.09 -7.70
N GLY A 20 6.96 -6.74 -8.00
CA GLY A 20 5.72 -6.06 -8.39
C GLY A 20 5.17 -5.12 -7.30
N HIS A 21 5.19 -5.53 -6.03
CA HIS A 21 4.80 -4.67 -4.91
C HIS A 21 5.77 -3.51 -4.73
N LEU A 22 7.08 -3.76 -4.85
CA LEU A 22 8.10 -2.71 -4.77
C LEU A 22 7.92 -1.67 -5.86
N TYR A 23 7.71 -2.12 -7.11
CA TYR A 23 7.42 -1.22 -8.23
C TYR A 23 6.17 -0.39 -7.96
N PHE A 24 5.06 -1.04 -7.57
CA PHE A 24 3.81 -0.35 -7.26
C PHE A 24 3.95 0.72 -6.17
N LEU A 25 4.58 0.38 -5.04
CA LEU A 25 4.78 1.33 -3.94
C LEU A 25 5.77 2.44 -4.30
N THR A 26 6.78 2.14 -5.14
CA THR A 26 7.74 3.13 -5.64
C THR A 26 7.06 4.14 -6.55
N GLU A 27 6.20 3.69 -7.47
CA GLU A 27 5.42 4.59 -8.31
C GLU A 27 4.41 5.41 -7.48
N ALA A 28 3.73 4.79 -6.51
CA ALA A 28 2.81 5.51 -5.61
C ALA A 28 3.52 6.62 -4.82
N ARG A 29 4.74 6.35 -4.33
CA ARG A 29 5.56 7.34 -3.60
C ARG A 29 5.89 8.58 -4.43
N LYS A 30 5.99 8.47 -5.76
CA LYS A 30 6.30 9.62 -6.62
C LYS A 30 5.13 10.62 -6.74
N LEU A 31 3.92 10.23 -6.31
CA LEU A 31 2.71 11.03 -6.47
C LEU A 31 2.48 12.05 -5.33
N GLY A 32 3.33 12.07 -4.30
CA GLY A 32 3.21 13.01 -3.19
C GLY A 32 4.40 13.01 -2.24
N ASP A 33 4.30 13.83 -1.20
CA ASP A 33 5.36 14.06 -0.22
C ASP A 33 5.45 12.91 0.80
N GLU A 34 4.31 12.28 1.09
CA GLU A 34 4.16 11.19 2.06
C GLU A 34 3.35 10.04 1.44
N LEU A 35 3.83 8.80 1.60
CA LEU A 35 3.10 7.59 1.24
C LEU A 35 2.69 6.84 2.50
N VAL A 36 1.38 6.68 2.69
CA VAL A 36 0.80 5.84 3.74
C VAL A 36 0.37 4.51 3.12
N VAL A 37 0.89 3.40 3.64
CA VAL A 37 0.57 2.05 3.17
C VAL A 37 -0.31 1.35 4.19
N VAL A 38 -1.53 1.02 3.80
CA VAL A 38 -2.49 0.26 4.63
C VAL A 38 -2.40 -1.21 4.27
N VAL A 39 -1.90 -2.01 5.21
CA VAL A 39 -1.79 -3.47 5.05
C VAL A 39 -3.06 -4.14 5.57
N ALA A 40 -3.69 -4.94 4.72
CA ALA A 40 -4.88 -5.69 5.10
C ALA A 40 -4.52 -6.80 6.09
N ARG A 41 -5.33 -6.97 7.13
CA ARG A 41 -5.23 -8.11 8.05
C ARG A 41 -5.61 -9.40 7.33
N ASP A 42 -5.07 -10.53 7.77
CA ASP A 42 -5.38 -11.85 7.20
C ASP A 42 -6.87 -12.17 7.21
N GLN A 43 -7.59 -11.78 8.27
CA GLN A 43 -9.05 -11.95 8.35
C GLN A 43 -9.77 -11.28 7.16
N THR A 44 -9.28 -10.12 6.73
CA THR A 44 -9.82 -9.40 5.56
C THR A 44 -9.42 -10.09 4.26
N ALA A 45 -8.16 -10.54 4.14
CA ALA A 45 -7.67 -11.26 2.97
C ALA A 45 -8.44 -12.57 2.74
N ARG A 46 -8.61 -13.37 3.80
CA ARG A 46 -9.39 -14.62 3.82
C ARG A 46 -10.84 -14.40 3.40
N ARG A 47 -11.48 -13.33 3.88
CA ARG A 47 -12.89 -13.02 3.56
C ARG A 47 -13.10 -12.59 2.12
N LEU A 48 -12.16 -11.86 1.51
CA LEU A 48 -12.36 -11.21 0.22
C LEU A 48 -11.70 -11.91 -0.96
N LYS A 49 -10.62 -12.67 -0.73
CA LYS A 49 -9.80 -13.23 -1.82
C LYS A 49 -9.34 -14.65 -1.56
N HIS A 50 -8.48 -14.85 -0.56
CA HIS A 50 -7.79 -16.12 -0.30
C HIS A 50 -7.02 -16.09 1.02
N GLU A 51 -6.54 -17.26 1.44
CA GLU A 51 -5.58 -17.45 2.53
C GLU A 51 -4.21 -16.84 2.16
N PRO A 52 -3.69 -15.86 2.94
CA PRO A 52 -2.33 -15.36 2.76
C PRO A 52 -1.27 -16.36 3.29
N TYR A 53 -0.04 -16.26 2.79
CA TYR A 53 1.08 -17.17 3.06
C TYR A 53 1.97 -16.80 4.26
#